data_AF-A0A1I9W1Y1-F1
#
_entry.id   AF-A0A1I9W1Y1-F1
#
_cell.length_a   1.000
_cell.length_b   1.000
_cell.length_c   1.000
_cell.angle_alpha   90.00
_cell.angle_beta   90.00
_cell.angle_gamma   90.00
#
_symmetry.space_group_name_H-M   'P 1'
#
loop_
_entity.id
_entity.type
_entity.pdbx_description
1 polymer ?
#
loop_
_entity_poly.entity_id
_entity_poly.type
_entity_poly.pdbx_seq_one_letter_code
_entity_poly.pdbx_strand_id
1 'polypeptide(L)'
;LRTIYLRSTNCPHASWMASCSTMHIIEAIGAHQDPELVSLVYSDTADVSVNDESQRRLFWVATVLNSWISYEYGRSRVILRGVSCKPPLPRTGDFTTDLISMYQISERLDPDQNNKLSDLEDALSRVERLTLSHDALILSQSNLALTIYRRLRVASSNISNDILTRIIRLGNDGLEAAVRLAEDRSPWWHVANIPFQFLCILLAIDTRESLSYVGPALRSFRAITRHYSTPTLHTALETIESLVRLSQNKKERDLTLLRDSMQQEDPGLTEQGSTTSQAFNDASWLGATGDLT
;
A
#
# COMPACT_ATOMS: atom_id res chain seq x y z
N LEU A 1 15.61 11.35 18.81
CA LEU A 1 15.85 12.41 17.79
C LEU A 1 16.62 11.92 16.56
N ARG A 2 17.83 11.36 16.70
CA ARG A 2 18.64 10.88 15.55
C ARG A 2 17.88 9.95 14.60
N THR A 3 17.12 8.99 15.12
CA THR A 3 16.29 8.06 14.34
C THR A 3 15.28 8.78 13.43
N ILE A 4 14.54 9.74 13.98
CA ILE A 4 13.53 10.52 13.24
C ILE A 4 14.20 11.40 12.18
N TYR A 5 15.30 12.06 12.52
CA TYR A 5 16.05 12.89 11.58
C TYR A 5 16.51 12.07 10.37
N LEU A 6 17.21 10.96 10.60
CA LEU A 6 17.73 10.10 9.53
C LEU A 6 16.60 9.52 8.66
N ARG A 7 15.45 9.17 9.27
CA ARG A 7 14.28 8.67 8.56
C ARG A 7 13.68 9.74 7.64
N SER A 8 13.68 10.99 8.11
CA SER A 8 13.14 12.15 7.37
C SER A 8 14.08 12.60 6.24
N THR A 9 15.39 12.36 6.36
CA THR A 9 16.38 12.67 5.31
C THR A 9 16.66 11.49 4.37
N ASN A 10 15.78 10.48 4.35
CA ASN A 10 15.84 9.32 3.46
C ASN A 10 17.20 8.58 3.46
N CYS A 11 17.72 8.24 4.65
CA CYS A 11 18.87 7.35 4.79
C CYS A 11 18.41 6.00 5.38
N PRO A 12 17.84 5.06 4.61
CA PRO A 12 17.16 3.88 5.14
C PRO A 12 18.01 3.05 6.11
N HIS A 13 19.21 2.68 5.69
CA HIS A 13 20.12 1.87 6.51
C HIS A 13 20.54 2.58 7.80
N ALA A 14 20.89 3.87 7.70
CA ALA A 14 21.28 4.67 8.86
C ALA A 14 20.11 4.87 9.84
N SER A 15 18.89 5.02 9.33
CA SER A 15 17.66 5.15 10.14
C SER A 15 17.38 3.88 10.91
N TRP A 16 17.48 2.72 10.24
CA TRP A 16 17.35 1.42 10.87
C TRP A 16 18.40 1.19 11.95
N MET A 17 19.68 1.39 11.65
CA MET A 17 20.77 1.27 12.63
C MET A 17 20.57 2.19 13.84
N ALA A 18 20.19 3.46 13.61
CA ALA A 18 19.91 4.39 14.69
C ALA A 18 18.72 3.94 15.55
N SER A 19 17.68 3.36 14.95
CA SER A 19 16.56 2.79 15.71
C SER A 19 16.99 1.61 16.58
N CYS A 20 17.86 0.73 16.06
CA CYS A 20 18.40 -0.40 16.82
C CYS A 20 19.27 0.08 17.99
N SER A 21 20.18 1.03 17.75
CA SER A 21 20.99 1.64 18.81
C SER A 21 20.10 2.33 19.87
N THR A 22 19.01 2.96 19.45
CA THR A 22 18.03 3.56 20.38
C THR A 22 17.43 2.49 21.29
N MET A 23 17.04 1.33 20.76
CA MET A 23 16.48 0.24 21.58
C MET A 23 17.48 -0.32 22.58
N HIS A 24 18.75 -0.47 22.21
CA HIS A 24 19.79 -0.89 23.17
C HIS A 24 20.07 0.16 24.25
N ILE A 25 19.97 1.45 23.92
CA ILE A 25 20.06 2.51 24.93
C ILE A 25 18.88 2.44 25.89
N ILE A 26 17.66 2.25 25.37
CA ILE A 26 16.44 2.05 26.16
C ILE A 26 16.56 0.84 27.12
N GLU A 27 17.19 -0.24 26.67
CA GLU A 27 17.52 -1.39 27.51
C GLU A 27 18.53 -1.02 28.60
N ALA A 28 19.64 -0.39 28.22
CA ALA A 28 20.72 -0.02 29.12
C ALA A 28 20.29 0.96 30.24
N ILE A 29 19.34 1.86 29.97
CA ILE A 29 18.80 2.80 30.98
C ILE A 29 17.59 2.24 31.74
N GLY A 30 17.14 1.01 31.45
CA GLY A 30 16.00 0.39 32.14
C GLY A 30 14.63 0.94 31.77
N ALA A 31 14.50 1.76 30.72
CA ALA A 31 13.23 2.43 30.37
C ALA A 31 12.11 1.47 29.91
N HIS A 32 12.46 0.23 29.58
CA HIS A 32 11.54 -0.86 29.24
C HIS A 32 10.89 -1.52 30.46
N GLN A 33 11.31 -1.16 31.67
CA GLN A 33 10.73 -1.61 32.93
C GLN A 33 9.77 -0.55 33.47
N ASP A 34 8.69 -0.99 34.13
CA ASP A 34 7.76 -0.07 34.79
C ASP A 34 8.47 0.62 35.98
N PRO A 35 8.49 1.96 36.04
CA PRO A 35 9.14 2.69 37.14
C PRO A 35 8.66 2.26 38.53
N GLU A 36 7.38 1.91 38.67
CA GLU A 36 6.78 1.42 39.92
C GLU A 36 7.47 0.14 40.44
N LEU A 37 7.91 -0.75 39.54
CA LEU A 37 8.59 -2.00 39.87
C LEU A 37 10.08 -1.78 40.17
N VAL A 38 10.73 -0.81 39.51
CA VAL A 38 12.15 -0.49 39.70
C VAL A 38 12.38 0.29 40.99
N SER A 39 11.49 1.23 41.32
CA SER A 39 11.53 2.03 42.55
C SER A 39 11.45 1.17 43.82
N LEU A 40 10.73 0.04 43.77
CA LEU A 40 10.65 -0.92 44.88
C LEU A 40 11.98 -1.66 45.16
N VAL A 41 12.86 -1.78 44.17
CA VAL A 41 14.10 -2.56 44.25
C VAL A 41 15.33 -1.66 44.50
N TYR A 42 15.28 -0.40 44.05
CA TYR A 42 16.40 0.54 44.11
C TYR A 42 15.98 1.90 44.69
N SER A 43 15.40 1.90 45.90
CA SER A 43 14.92 3.11 46.59
C SER A 43 15.99 4.18 46.81
N ASP A 44 17.26 3.78 46.93
CA ASP A 44 18.36 4.68 47.33
C ASP A 44 19.01 5.43 46.17
N THR A 45 18.65 5.11 44.91
CA THR A 45 19.21 5.74 43.70
C THR A 45 18.14 6.31 42.76
N ALA A 46 16.87 6.34 43.19
CA ALA A 46 15.78 6.85 42.37
C ALA A 46 15.94 8.37 42.17
N ASP A 47 16.49 8.75 41.02
CA ASP A 47 16.56 10.12 40.56
C ASP A 47 15.12 10.63 40.34
N VAL A 48 14.65 11.48 41.26
CA VAL A 48 13.27 12.04 41.34
C VAL A 48 12.94 12.93 40.12
N SER A 49 13.83 13.05 39.14
CA SER A 49 13.74 14.02 38.04
C SER A 49 13.07 13.48 36.76
N VAL A 50 12.99 12.17 36.53
CA VAL A 50 12.35 11.60 35.34
C VAL A 50 10.88 11.30 35.61
N ASN A 51 9.98 12.08 35.00
CA ASN A 51 8.55 11.79 35.01
C ASN A 51 8.29 10.39 34.42
N ASP A 52 7.77 9.45 35.21
CA ASP A 52 7.45 8.07 34.83
C ASP A 52 6.71 7.97 33.49
N GLU A 53 5.79 8.90 33.28
CA GLU A 53 4.99 9.01 32.07
C GLU A 53 5.80 9.44 30.83
N SER A 54 6.84 10.26 31.01
CA SER A 54 7.78 10.60 29.94
C SER A 54 8.65 9.39 29.57
N GLN A 55 9.07 8.59 30.55
CA GLN A 55 9.82 7.36 30.31
C GLN A 55 8.98 6.32 29.56
N ARG A 56 7.72 6.10 29.98
CA ARG A 56 6.78 5.22 29.28
C ARG A 56 6.62 5.64 27.82
N ARG A 57 6.39 6.94 27.55
CA ARG A 57 6.29 7.46 26.18
C ARG A 57 7.57 7.24 25.38
N LEU A 58 8.73 7.52 25.98
CA LEU A 58 10.03 7.32 25.32
C LEU A 58 10.22 5.87 24.89
N PHE A 59 9.96 4.92 25.79
CA PHE A 59 10.03 3.49 25.51
C PHE A 59 9.11 3.11 24.34
N TRP A 60 7.82 3.44 24.43
CA TRP A 60 6.85 3.02 23.43
C TRP A 60 7.09 3.67 22.07
N VAL A 61 7.44 4.96 22.02
CA VAL A 61 7.80 5.64 20.76
C VAL A 61 9.04 4.99 20.13
N ALA A 62 10.06 4.66 20.92
CA ALA A 62 11.23 3.96 20.41
C ALA A 62 10.87 2.59 19.83
N THR A 63 10.03 1.82 20.53
CA THR A 63 9.51 0.51 20.11
C THR A 63 8.73 0.59 18.80
N VAL A 64 7.82 1.57 18.66
CA VAL A 64 7.06 1.78 17.42
C VAL A 64 8.02 2.12 16.27
N LEU A 65 8.92 3.08 16.47
CA LEU A 65 9.85 3.50 15.43
C LEU A 65 10.77 2.37 14.98
N ASN A 66 11.34 1.60 15.91
CA ASN A 66 12.18 0.46 15.54
C ASN A 66 11.39 -0.59 14.76
N SER A 67 10.20 -0.95 15.24
CA SER A 67 9.39 -1.97 14.56
C SER A 67 8.95 -1.52 13.17
N TRP A 68 8.42 -0.30 13.02
CA TRP A 68 7.95 0.20 11.73
C TRP A 68 9.08 0.40 10.73
N ILE A 69 10.21 0.99 11.15
CA ILE A 69 11.39 1.15 10.28
C ILE A 69 11.92 -0.23 9.83
N SER A 70 11.95 -1.20 10.73
CA SER A 70 12.35 -2.58 10.40
C SER A 70 11.42 -3.21 9.37
N TYR A 71 10.09 -3.11 9.55
CA TYR A 71 9.14 -3.65 8.58
C TYR A 71 9.20 -2.95 7.23
N GLU A 72 9.30 -1.62 7.20
CA GLU A 72 9.39 -0.85 5.96
C GLU A 72 10.63 -1.21 5.12
N TYR A 73 11.74 -1.54 5.78
CA TYR A 73 13.00 -1.87 5.11
C TYR A 73 13.31 -3.37 5.02
N GLY A 74 12.36 -4.23 5.43
CA GLY A 74 12.54 -5.68 5.42
C GLY A 74 13.72 -6.15 6.28
N ARG A 75 13.90 -5.54 7.46
CA ARG A 75 14.99 -5.82 8.40
C ARG A 75 14.44 -6.40 9.70
N SER A 76 15.32 -7.05 10.46
CA SER A 76 15.01 -7.45 11.83
C SER A 76 14.82 -6.24 12.74
N ARG A 77 13.98 -6.41 13.77
CA ARG A 77 13.80 -5.44 14.87
C ARG A 77 14.54 -5.90 16.12
N VAL A 78 14.76 -4.99 17.05
CA VAL A 78 15.33 -5.30 18.36
C VAL A 78 14.19 -5.69 19.30
N ILE A 79 14.25 -6.91 19.83
CA ILE A 79 13.27 -7.44 20.78
C ILE A 79 13.93 -7.47 22.16
N LEU A 80 13.45 -6.61 23.06
CA LEU A 80 13.95 -6.56 24.44
C LEU A 80 13.33 -7.67 25.28
N ARG A 81 14.10 -8.18 26.25
CA ARG A 81 13.63 -9.19 27.21
C ARG A 81 13.06 -8.52 28.46
N GLY A 82 12.08 -9.15 29.09
CA GLY A 82 11.55 -8.69 30.39
C GLY A 82 10.84 -7.33 30.36
N VAL A 83 10.23 -6.97 29.23
CA VAL A 83 9.45 -5.73 29.10
C VAL A 83 8.27 -5.76 30.09
N SER A 84 8.25 -4.82 31.03
CA SER A 84 7.14 -4.62 31.97
C SER A 84 6.49 -3.24 31.86
N CYS A 85 7.05 -2.34 31.04
CA CYS A 85 6.57 -0.98 30.85
C CYS A 85 5.13 -0.94 30.30
N LYS A 86 4.22 -0.35 31.08
CA LYS A 86 2.81 -0.17 30.71
C LYS A 86 2.65 0.90 29.61
N PRO A 87 1.56 0.85 28.80
CA PRO A 87 1.22 1.95 27.90
C PRO A 87 1.07 3.28 28.66
N PRO A 88 1.51 4.42 28.10
CA PRO A 88 1.39 5.72 28.74
C PRO A 88 -0.07 6.17 28.78
N LEU A 89 -0.40 7.03 29.74
CA LEU A 89 -1.74 7.62 29.85
C LEU A 89 -1.98 8.65 28.74
N PRO A 90 -3.23 8.84 28.27
CA PRO A 90 -3.55 9.92 27.35
C PRO A 90 -3.20 11.29 27.93
N ARG A 91 -2.71 12.20 27.07
CA ARG A 91 -2.40 13.59 27.44
C ARG A 91 -2.86 14.53 26.33
N THR A 92 -3.47 15.66 26.70
CA THR A 92 -3.92 16.66 25.73
C THR A 92 -2.75 17.15 24.86
N GLY A 93 -2.95 17.16 23.54
CA GLY A 93 -1.92 17.54 22.56
C GLY A 93 -0.82 16.49 22.34
N ASP A 94 -0.97 15.29 22.91
CA ASP A 94 -0.05 14.16 22.74
C ASP A 94 -0.70 13.06 21.92
N PHE A 95 0.02 12.56 20.92
CA PHE A 95 -0.48 11.55 19.97
C PHE A 95 0.12 10.15 20.20
N THR A 96 0.82 9.95 21.32
CA THR A 96 1.58 8.73 21.56
C THR A 96 0.65 7.53 21.71
N THR A 97 -0.51 7.69 22.34
CA THR A 97 -1.50 6.62 22.53
C THR A 97 -2.09 6.15 21.20
N ASP A 98 -2.31 7.06 20.26
CA ASP A 98 -2.81 6.74 18.92
C ASP A 98 -1.75 5.98 18.12
N LEU A 99 -0.49 6.44 18.21
CA LEU A 99 0.65 5.77 17.60
C LEU A 99 0.82 4.33 18.12
N ILE A 100 0.71 4.14 19.44
CA ILE A 100 0.77 2.81 20.07
C ILE A 100 -0.40 1.94 19.63
N SER A 101 -1.61 2.50 19.53
CA SER A 101 -2.79 1.76 19.08
C SER A 101 -2.63 1.23 17.65
N MET A 102 -2.09 2.07 16.75
CA MET A 102 -1.72 1.64 15.39
C MET A 102 -0.62 0.57 15.42
N TYR A 103 0.39 0.75 16.26
CA TYR A 103 1.47 -0.22 16.42
C TYR A 103 0.97 -1.61 16.85
N GLN A 104 0.08 -1.68 17.84
CA GLN A 104 -0.52 -2.93 18.32
C GLN A 104 -1.35 -3.65 17.25
N ILE A 105 -1.89 -2.91 16.27
CA ILE A 105 -2.51 -3.53 15.09
C ILE A 105 -1.41 -4.07 14.18
N SER A 106 -0.38 -3.27 13.90
CA SER A 106 0.73 -3.65 13.03
C SER A 106 1.54 -4.85 13.52
N GLU A 107 1.66 -5.05 14.84
CA GLU A 107 2.36 -6.22 15.42
C GLU A 107 1.67 -7.54 15.11
N ARG A 108 0.34 -7.55 14.98
CA ARG A 108 -0.38 -8.76 14.52
C ARG A 108 -0.13 -9.03 13.05
N LEU A 109 0.32 -8.01 12.31
CA LEU A 109 0.76 -8.13 10.93
C LEU A 109 2.26 -8.44 10.85
N ASP A 110 2.89 -9.01 11.86
CA ASP A 110 4.29 -9.43 11.74
C ASP A 110 4.43 -10.45 10.59
N PRO A 111 5.39 -10.28 9.65
CA PRO A 111 5.61 -11.24 8.56
C PRO A 111 5.85 -12.68 9.01
N ASP A 112 6.41 -12.86 10.21
CA ASP A 112 6.69 -14.19 10.77
C ASP A 112 5.44 -14.87 11.34
N GLN A 113 4.31 -14.14 11.43
CA GLN A 113 3.03 -14.68 11.87
C GLN A 113 2.19 -15.18 10.69
N ASN A 114 1.68 -16.41 10.81
CA ASN A 114 0.78 -17.02 9.82
C ASN A 114 -0.64 -16.43 9.93
N ASN A 115 -0.81 -15.23 9.38
CA ASN A 115 -2.07 -14.48 9.39
C ASN A 115 -3.09 -15.10 8.42
N LYS A 116 -4.27 -15.46 8.94
CA LYS A 116 -5.40 -15.90 8.11
C LYS A 116 -6.07 -14.69 7.46
N LEU A 117 -6.88 -14.94 6.42
CA LEU A 117 -7.69 -13.90 5.77
C LEU A 117 -8.57 -13.15 6.77
N SER A 118 -9.21 -13.87 7.70
CA SER A 118 -10.04 -13.27 8.75
C SER A 118 -9.27 -12.31 9.66
N ASP A 119 -7.99 -12.60 9.92
CA ASP A 119 -7.14 -11.78 10.79
C ASP A 119 -6.80 -10.45 10.11
N LEU A 120 -6.61 -10.47 8.78
CA LEU A 120 -6.39 -9.28 7.98
C LEU A 120 -7.65 -8.41 7.89
N GLU A 121 -8.84 -9.01 7.78
CA GLU A 121 -10.12 -8.30 7.78
C GLU A 121 -10.45 -7.68 9.15
N ASP A 122 -10.18 -8.39 10.25
CA ASP A 122 -10.28 -7.83 11.60
C ASP A 122 -9.28 -6.69 11.79
N ALA A 123 -8.03 -6.86 11.35
CA ALA A 123 -7.03 -5.80 11.40
C ALA A 123 -7.49 -4.54 10.65
N LEU A 124 -8.05 -4.68 9.43
CA LEU A 124 -8.61 -3.55 8.69
C LEU A 124 -9.74 -2.87 9.46
N SER A 125 -10.61 -3.65 10.08
CA SER A 125 -11.70 -3.14 10.92
C SER A 125 -11.21 -2.40 12.15
N ARG A 126 -10.10 -2.83 12.74
CA ARG A 126 -9.44 -2.11 13.84
C ARG A 126 -8.81 -0.81 13.37
N VAL A 127 -8.14 -0.80 12.21
CA VAL A 127 -7.56 0.41 11.62
C VAL A 127 -8.64 1.45 11.35
N GLU A 128 -9.76 1.04 10.80
CA GLU A 128 -10.88 1.93 10.45
C GLU A 128 -11.55 2.58 11.67
N ARG A 129 -11.59 1.89 12.80
CA ARG A 129 -12.17 2.41 14.05
C ARG A 129 -11.31 3.49 14.72
N LEU A 130 -10.06 3.67 14.30
CA LEU A 130 -9.20 4.72 14.84
C LEU A 130 -9.69 6.08 14.33
N THR A 131 -9.93 6.99 15.27
CA THR A 131 -10.26 8.39 14.97
C THR A 131 -9.01 9.22 15.26
N LEU A 132 -8.43 9.79 14.21
CA LEU A 132 -7.12 10.46 14.29
C LEU A 132 -7.28 11.91 13.89
N SER A 133 -6.78 12.82 14.72
CA SER A 133 -6.92 14.26 14.49
C SER A 133 -5.74 14.89 13.76
N HIS A 134 -4.60 14.19 13.67
CA HIS A 134 -3.37 14.73 13.10
C HIS A 134 -3.04 14.07 11.77
N ASP A 135 -2.76 14.87 10.73
CA ASP A 135 -2.54 14.39 9.36
C ASP A 135 -1.43 13.35 9.26
N ALA A 136 -0.32 13.52 9.98
CA ALA A 136 0.76 12.52 10.03
C ALA A 136 0.30 11.13 10.51
N LEU A 137 -0.69 11.07 11.42
CA LEU A 137 -1.26 9.81 11.90
C LEU A 137 -2.25 9.23 10.88
N ILE A 138 -3.04 10.08 10.22
CA ILE A 138 -3.93 9.67 9.11
C ILE A 138 -3.10 9.03 7.98
N LEU A 139 -1.92 9.57 7.67
CA LEU A 139 -0.98 8.94 6.74
C LEU A 139 -0.52 7.56 7.21
N SER A 140 -0.21 7.39 8.50
CA SER A 140 0.17 6.08 9.05
C SER A 140 -0.99 5.08 9.05
N GLN A 141 -2.22 5.52 9.35
CA GLN A 141 -3.43 4.72 9.26
C GLN A 141 -3.66 4.22 7.83
N SER A 142 -3.51 5.13 6.86
CA SER A 142 -3.59 4.82 5.44
C SER A 142 -2.50 3.82 5.04
N ASN A 143 -1.27 4.01 5.50
CA ASN A 143 -0.16 3.09 5.22
C ASN A 143 -0.46 1.66 5.72
N LEU A 144 -1.05 1.54 6.91
CA LEU A 144 -1.47 0.25 7.46
C LEU A 144 -2.59 -0.37 6.62
N ALA A 145 -3.62 0.39 6.26
CA ALA A 145 -4.71 -0.09 5.42
C ALA A 145 -4.23 -0.59 4.06
N LEU A 146 -3.40 0.20 3.36
CA LEU A 146 -2.82 -0.19 2.07
C LEU A 146 -1.89 -1.41 2.20
N THR A 147 -1.20 -1.56 3.33
CA THR A 147 -0.39 -2.76 3.62
C THR A 147 -1.26 -4.00 3.83
N ILE A 148 -2.36 -3.88 4.58
CA ILE A 148 -3.32 -4.97 4.79
C ILE A 148 -3.93 -5.39 3.44
N TYR A 149 -4.34 -4.43 2.61
CA TYR A 149 -4.86 -4.71 1.28
C TYR A 149 -3.87 -5.49 0.41
N ARG A 150 -2.59 -5.08 0.37
CA ARG A 150 -1.56 -5.80 -0.39
C ARG A 150 -1.45 -7.26 0.05
N ARG A 151 -1.55 -7.53 1.36
CA ARG A 151 -1.52 -8.89 1.89
C ARG A 151 -2.78 -9.67 1.56
N LEU A 152 -3.96 -9.06 1.70
CA LEU A 152 -5.23 -9.66 1.29
C LEU A 152 -5.21 -10.08 -0.18
N ARG A 153 -4.65 -9.24 -1.06
CA ARG A 153 -4.54 -9.54 -2.50
C ARG A 153 -3.58 -10.67 -2.83
N VAL A 154 -2.58 -10.91 -2.00
CA VAL A 154 -1.69 -12.07 -2.14
C VAL A 154 -2.37 -13.34 -1.60
N ALA A 155 -3.14 -13.22 -0.52
CA ALA A 155 -3.77 -14.34 0.16
C ALA A 155 -5.11 -14.78 -0.46
N SER A 156 -5.79 -13.90 -1.21
CA SER A 156 -7.08 -14.18 -1.85
C SER A 156 -7.12 -13.66 -3.28
N SER A 157 -7.67 -14.48 -4.18
CA SER A 157 -7.98 -14.09 -5.56
C SER A 157 -9.24 -13.24 -5.69
N ASN A 158 -10.12 -13.26 -4.69
CA ASN A 158 -11.37 -12.51 -4.68
C ASN A 158 -11.49 -11.68 -3.41
N ILE A 159 -11.47 -10.36 -3.56
CA ILE A 159 -11.63 -9.40 -2.45
C ILE A 159 -13.03 -8.80 -2.56
N SER A 160 -13.75 -8.77 -1.45
CA SER A 160 -15.11 -8.21 -1.43
C SER A 160 -15.12 -6.72 -1.78
N ASN A 161 -16.19 -6.27 -2.44
CA ASN A 161 -16.36 -4.86 -2.77
C ASN A 161 -16.38 -3.97 -1.51
N ASP A 162 -16.91 -4.46 -0.39
CA ASP A 162 -16.89 -3.75 0.90
C ASP A 162 -15.44 -3.41 1.34
N ILE A 163 -14.53 -4.39 1.29
CA ILE A 163 -13.12 -4.18 1.59
C ILE A 163 -12.52 -3.15 0.62
N LEU A 164 -12.81 -3.25 -0.68
CA LEU A 164 -12.30 -2.30 -1.67
C LEU A 164 -12.77 -0.86 -1.38
N THR A 165 -14.06 -0.67 -1.09
CA THR A 165 -14.62 0.64 -0.73
C THR A 165 -13.91 1.22 0.50
N ARG A 166 -13.69 0.41 1.54
CA ARG A 166 -12.98 0.83 2.77
C ARG A 166 -11.53 1.21 2.50
N ILE A 167 -10.82 0.44 1.69
CA ILE A 167 -9.44 0.73 1.28
C ILE A 167 -9.34 2.01 0.44
N ILE A 168 -10.28 2.23 -0.49
CA ILE A 168 -10.33 3.44 -1.29
C ILE A 168 -10.61 4.67 -0.41
N ARG A 169 -11.54 4.56 0.55
CA ARG A 169 -11.83 5.63 1.51
C ARG A 169 -10.60 6.01 2.33
N LEU A 170 -9.97 5.04 3.00
CA LEU A 170 -8.76 5.27 3.80
C LEU A 170 -7.60 5.81 2.93
N GLY A 171 -7.47 5.35 1.69
CA GLY A 171 -6.48 5.87 0.75
C GLY A 171 -6.72 7.33 0.35
N ASN A 172 -7.99 7.74 0.15
CA ASN A 172 -8.34 9.14 -0.10
C ASN A 172 -8.10 10.02 1.14
N ASP A 173 -8.49 9.56 2.34
CA ASP A 173 -8.24 10.28 3.60
C ASP A 173 -6.74 10.55 3.78
N GLY A 174 -5.90 9.55 3.51
CA GLY A 174 -4.44 9.68 3.49
C GLY A 174 -3.92 10.61 2.41
N LEU A 175 -4.50 10.57 1.20
CA LEU A 175 -4.10 11.46 0.12
C LEU A 175 -4.39 12.93 0.46
N GLU A 176 -5.56 13.23 1.02
CA GLU A 176 -5.92 14.57 1.45
C GLU A 176 -5.02 15.07 2.58
N ALA A 177 -4.73 14.21 3.57
CA ALA A 177 -3.77 14.51 4.63
C ALA A 177 -2.35 14.78 4.08
N ALA A 178 -1.94 14.05 3.04
CA ALA A 178 -0.63 14.26 2.39
C ALA A 178 -0.56 15.63 1.70
N VAL A 179 -1.66 16.05 1.05
CA VAL A 179 -1.75 17.38 0.42
C VAL A 179 -1.68 18.48 1.47
N ARG A 180 -2.47 18.40 2.54
CA ARG A 180 -2.44 19.39 3.64
C ARG A 180 -1.05 19.53 4.25
N LEU A 181 -0.39 18.42 4.56
CA LEU A 181 0.99 18.45 5.08
C LEU A 181 1.98 19.08 4.10
N ALA A 182 1.81 18.86 2.79
CA ALA A 182 2.66 19.46 1.77
C ALA A 182 2.45 20.97 1.65
N GLU A 183 1.19 21.42 1.68
CA GLU A 183 0.80 22.83 1.66
C GLU A 183 1.33 23.56 2.89
N ASP A 184 1.21 22.95 4.07
CA ASP A 184 1.73 23.44 5.36
C ASP A 184 3.26 23.36 5.48
N ARG A 185 3.95 22.86 4.44
CA ARG A 185 5.40 22.62 4.42
C ARG A 185 5.88 21.83 5.64
N SER A 186 5.08 20.84 6.05
CA SER A 186 5.35 19.96 7.19
C SER A 186 5.83 18.61 6.67
N PRO A 187 7.15 18.45 6.40
CA PRO A 187 7.67 17.22 5.80
C PRO A 187 7.45 16.03 6.73
N TRP A 188 6.86 14.97 6.19
CA TRP A 188 6.69 13.69 6.87
C TRP A 188 6.96 12.54 5.91
N TRP A 189 7.54 11.44 6.42
CA TRP A 189 8.06 10.36 5.56
C TRP A 189 6.99 9.62 4.74
N HIS A 190 5.71 9.76 5.08
CA HIS A 190 4.62 9.16 4.33
C HIS A 190 4.02 10.07 3.24
N VAL A 191 4.35 11.37 3.20
CA VAL A 191 3.72 12.35 2.30
C VAL A 191 3.89 11.98 0.82
N ALA A 192 5.06 11.49 0.43
CA ALA A 192 5.31 10.99 -0.92
C ALA A 192 4.87 9.53 -1.12
N ASN A 193 4.98 8.73 -0.06
CA ASN A 193 4.77 7.30 -0.11
C ASN A 193 3.28 6.93 -0.29
N ILE A 194 2.38 7.60 0.42
CA ILE A 194 0.94 7.28 0.37
C ILE A 194 0.34 7.53 -1.03
N PRO A 195 0.53 8.71 -1.67
CA PRO A 195 -0.01 8.93 -3.01
C PRO A 195 0.50 7.90 -4.03
N PHE A 196 1.81 7.60 -3.99
CA PHE A 196 2.40 6.60 -4.88
C PHE A 196 1.78 5.20 -4.67
N GLN A 197 1.74 4.73 -3.42
CA GLN A 197 1.17 3.43 -3.09
C GLN A 197 -0.32 3.35 -3.44
N PHE A 198 -1.08 4.41 -3.16
CA PHE A 198 -2.51 4.46 -3.42
C PHE A 198 -2.80 4.40 -4.92
N LEU A 199 -2.08 5.18 -5.74
CA LEU A 199 -2.20 5.13 -7.21
C LEU A 199 -1.91 3.74 -7.76
N CYS A 200 -0.84 3.08 -7.30
CA CYS A 200 -0.55 1.69 -7.67
C CYS A 200 -1.69 0.73 -7.29
N ILE A 201 -2.32 0.92 -6.11
CA ILE A 201 -3.44 0.10 -5.66
C ILE A 201 -4.69 0.34 -6.51
N LEU A 202 -5.03 1.59 -6.83
CA LEU A 202 -6.18 1.91 -7.69
C LEU A 202 -6.05 1.26 -9.07
N LEU A 203 -4.85 1.31 -9.66
CA LEU A 203 -4.53 0.64 -10.93
C LEU A 203 -4.56 -0.89 -10.82
N ALA A 204 -4.21 -1.45 -9.66
CA ALA A 204 -4.21 -2.89 -9.44
C ALA A 204 -5.61 -3.47 -9.13
N ILE A 205 -6.52 -2.66 -8.58
CA ILE A 205 -7.95 -3.00 -8.40
C ILE A 205 -8.63 -3.05 -9.77
N ASP A 206 -8.31 -2.08 -10.63
CA ASP A 206 -8.74 -2.02 -12.04
C ASP A 206 -10.27 -2.06 -12.29
N THR A 207 -11.07 -1.60 -11.33
CA THR A 207 -12.52 -1.45 -11.49
C THR A 207 -12.87 -0.05 -12.00
N ARG A 208 -14.06 0.12 -12.58
CA ARG A 208 -14.54 1.46 -12.98
C ARG A 208 -14.52 2.46 -11.82
N GLU A 209 -14.92 2.00 -10.63
CA GLU A 209 -14.89 2.80 -9.41
C GLU A 209 -13.46 3.20 -9.04
N SER A 210 -12.52 2.25 -8.92
CA SER A 210 -11.13 2.58 -8.55
C SER A 210 -10.45 3.51 -9.56
N LEU A 211 -10.70 3.30 -10.85
CA LEU A 211 -10.14 4.13 -11.92
C LEU A 211 -10.67 5.57 -11.91
N SER A 212 -11.88 5.79 -11.40
CA SER A 212 -12.43 7.15 -11.25
C SER A 212 -11.61 8.02 -10.28
N TYR A 213 -10.90 7.40 -9.32
CA TYR A 213 -10.03 8.09 -8.36
C TYR A 213 -8.61 8.37 -8.88
N VAL A 214 -8.18 7.73 -9.96
CA VAL A 214 -6.79 7.89 -10.48
C VAL A 214 -6.51 9.33 -10.91
N GLY A 215 -7.43 9.96 -11.62
CA GLY A 215 -7.29 11.35 -12.08
C GLY A 215 -7.11 12.35 -10.93
N PRO A 216 -8.04 12.38 -9.95
CA PRO A 216 -7.88 13.16 -8.72
C PRO A 216 -6.58 12.85 -7.97
N ALA A 217 -6.26 11.57 -7.75
CA ALA A 217 -5.06 11.17 -7.02
C ALA A 217 -3.76 11.62 -7.68
N LEU A 218 -3.69 11.55 -9.02
CA LEU A 218 -2.54 12.02 -9.77
C LEU A 218 -2.36 13.54 -9.68
N ARG A 219 -3.46 14.32 -9.66
CA ARG A 219 -3.39 15.78 -9.45
C ARG A 219 -2.85 16.11 -8.07
N SER A 220 -3.32 15.43 -7.03
CA SER A 220 -2.81 15.59 -5.67
C SER A 220 -1.33 15.23 -5.58
N PHE A 221 -0.90 14.14 -6.24
CA PHE A 221 0.51 13.76 -6.25
C PHE A 221 1.39 14.79 -6.95
N ARG A 222 0.94 15.35 -8.10
CA ARG A 222 1.63 16.48 -8.76
C ARG A 222 1.71 17.71 -7.87
N ALA A 223 0.67 18.02 -7.11
CA ALA A 223 0.69 19.15 -6.17
C ALA A 223 1.79 18.93 -5.11
N ILE A 224 1.83 17.75 -4.48
CA ILE A 224 2.86 17.39 -3.49
C ILE A 224 4.27 17.52 -4.09
N THR A 225 4.49 17.06 -5.32
CA THR A 225 5.79 17.18 -6.01
C THR A 225 6.22 18.63 -6.23
N ARG A 226 5.28 19.57 -6.41
CA ARG A 226 5.60 21.00 -6.51
C ARG A 226 6.09 21.58 -5.18
N HIS A 227 5.59 21.08 -4.04
CA HIS A 227 6.06 21.50 -2.71
C HIS A 227 7.41 20.89 -2.35
N TYR A 228 7.66 19.63 -2.73
CA TYR A 228 8.89 18.89 -2.41
C TYR A 228 9.65 18.50 -3.68
N SER A 229 10.32 19.44 -4.33
CA SER A 229 11.06 19.21 -5.58
C SER A 229 12.37 18.44 -5.37
N THR A 230 12.26 17.17 -4.97
CA THR A 230 13.39 16.23 -4.86
C THR A 230 13.47 15.33 -6.10
N PRO A 231 14.68 14.92 -6.54
CA PRO A 231 14.83 14.02 -7.70
C PRO A 231 14.00 12.73 -7.55
N THR A 232 14.01 12.13 -6.35
CA THR A 232 13.24 10.91 -6.06
C THR A 232 11.75 11.09 -6.29
N LEU A 233 11.18 12.24 -5.92
CA LEU A 233 9.75 12.48 -6.06
C LEU A 233 9.35 12.73 -7.52
N HIS A 234 10.21 13.40 -8.29
CA HIS A 234 10.04 13.54 -9.74
C HIS A 234 10.06 12.18 -10.43
N THR A 235 11.05 11.33 -10.14
CA THR A 235 11.12 9.96 -10.68
C THR A 235 9.89 9.13 -10.28
N ALA A 236 9.42 9.26 -9.04
CA ALA A 236 8.21 8.56 -8.58
C ALA A 236 6.96 9.01 -9.35
N LEU A 237 6.81 10.32 -9.59
CA LEU A 237 5.71 10.87 -10.38
C LEU A 237 5.75 10.38 -11.83
N GLU A 238 6.90 10.46 -12.49
CA GLU A 238 7.11 9.97 -13.86
C GLU A 238 6.78 8.47 -13.98
N THR A 239 7.18 7.69 -12.97
CA THR A 239 6.88 6.25 -12.90
C THR A 239 5.38 6.00 -12.86
N ILE A 240 4.64 6.70 -12.00
CA ILE A 240 3.17 6.55 -11.92
C ILE A 240 2.51 7.00 -13.23
N GLU A 241 2.93 8.12 -13.82
CA GLU A 241 2.39 8.57 -15.10
C GLU A 241 2.64 7.57 -16.24
N SER A 242 3.78 6.86 -16.19
CA SER A 242 4.05 5.74 -17.09
C SER A 242 3.10 4.56 -16.83
N LEU A 243 2.89 4.17 -15.57
CA LEU A 243 1.97 3.08 -15.20
C LEU A 243 0.52 3.37 -15.62
N VAL A 244 0.06 4.61 -15.46
CA VAL A 244 -1.27 5.03 -15.92
C VAL A 244 -1.39 4.89 -17.44
N ARG A 245 -0.39 5.37 -18.20
CA ARG A 245 -0.35 5.22 -19.67
C ARG A 245 -0.33 3.76 -20.10
N LEU A 246 0.44 2.91 -19.42
CA LEU A 246 0.48 1.48 -19.70
C LEU A 246 -0.87 0.81 -19.44
N SER A 247 -1.55 1.14 -18.34
CA SER A 247 -2.90 0.65 -18.04
C SER A 247 -3.92 1.08 -19.10
N GLN A 248 -3.88 2.34 -19.54
CA GLN A 248 -4.72 2.85 -20.62
C GLN A 248 -4.48 2.08 -21.93
N ASN A 249 -3.22 1.97 -22.36
CA ASN A 249 -2.86 1.28 -23.59
C ASN A 249 -3.25 -0.20 -23.57
N LYS A 250 -3.16 -0.85 -22.40
CA LYS A 250 -3.62 -2.24 -22.24
C LYS A 250 -5.12 -2.34 -22.51
N LYS A 251 -5.94 -1.50 -21.85
CA LYS A 251 -7.40 -1.49 -22.03
C LYS A 251 -7.82 -1.19 -23.46
N GLU A 252 -7.15 -0.26 -24.13
CA GLU A 252 -7.44 0.07 -25.53
C GLU A 252 -7.16 -1.12 -26.46
N ARG A 253 -6.05 -1.85 -26.25
CA ARG A 253 -5.77 -3.07 -27.01
C ARG A 253 -6.80 -4.16 -26.74
N ASP A 254 -7.18 -4.37 -25.49
CA ASP A 254 -8.21 -5.34 -25.12
C ASP A 254 -9.55 -5.00 -25.80
N LEU A 255 -9.93 -3.72 -25.83
CA LEU A 255 -11.13 -3.24 -26.54
C LEU A 255 -11.04 -3.45 -28.06
N THR A 256 -9.87 -3.27 -28.67
CA THR A 256 -9.66 -3.56 -30.10
C THR A 256 -9.83 -5.04 -30.40
N LEU A 257 -9.25 -5.93 -29.59
CA LEU A 257 -9.41 -7.38 -29.76
C LEU A 257 -10.87 -7.83 -29.67
N LEU A 258 -11.63 -7.28 -28.71
CA LEU A 258 -13.07 -7.55 -28.57
C LEU A 258 -13.89 -7.02 -29.74
N ARG A 259 -13.48 -5.89 -30.33
CA ARG A 259 -14.14 -5.33 -31.51
C ARG A 259 -13.90 -6.17 -32.76
N ASP A 260 -12.65 -6.61 -32.94
CA ASP A 260 -12.26 -7.43 -34.08
C ASP A 260 -12.97 -8.80 -34.05
N SER A 261 -13.17 -9.39 -32.87
CA SER A 261 -13.91 -10.66 -32.75
C SER A 261 -15.38 -10.53 -33.13
N MET A 262 -16.01 -9.37 -32.88
CA MET A 262 -17.39 -9.11 -33.33
C MET A 262 -17.50 -8.85 -34.83
N GLN A 263 -16.41 -8.42 -35.49
CA GLN A 263 -16.39 -8.17 -36.94
C GLN A 263 -16.11 -9.43 -37.76
N GLN A 264 -15.59 -10.50 -37.16
CA GLN A 264 -15.33 -11.78 -37.83
C GLN A 264 -16.60 -12.66 -38.01
N GLU A 265 -17.75 -12.28 -37.44
CA GLU A 265 -19.02 -13.02 -37.55
C GLU A 265 -19.91 -12.63 -38.75
N ASP A 266 -19.35 -12.11 -39.85
CA ASP A 266 -20.09 -12.04 -41.13
C ASP A 266 -19.46 -12.88 -42.26
N PRO A 267 -19.45 -14.23 -42.16
CA PRO A 267 -19.36 -15.10 -43.32
C PRO A 267 -20.73 -15.77 -43.62
N GLY A 268 -21.56 -15.08 -44.39
CA GLY A 268 -22.16 -15.67 -45.60
C GLY A 268 -23.61 -16.19 -45.55
N LEU A 269 -24.48 -15.54 -46.34
CA LEU A 269 -25.55 -16.20 -47.10
C LEU A 269 -25.72 -15.52 -48.48
N THR A 270 -24.83 -15.83 -49.42
CA THR A 270 -25.19 -15.79 -50.85
C THR A 270 -24.35 -16.81 -51.62
N GLU A 271 -24.77 -18.08 -51.56
CA GLU A 271 -24.52 -18.99 -52.67
C GLU A 271 -25.80 -19.76 -53.04
N GLN A 272 -26.13 -19.59 -54.32
CA GLN A 272 -26.70 -20.58 -55.24
C GLN A 272 -28.20 -20.91 -55.14
N GLY A 273 -28.96 -20.16 -55.93
CA GLY A 273 -30.25 -20.58 -56.47
C GLY A 273 -30.37 -20.13 -57.93
N SER A 274 -29.64 -20.77 -58.85
CA SER A 274 -29.90 -20.64 -60.30
C SER A 274 -30.11 -22.02 -60.91
N THR A 275 -31.38 -22.41 -60.94
CA THR A 275 -31.93 -23.46 -61.79
C THR A 275 -31.79 -23.07 -63.26
N THR A 276 -31.02 -23.83 -64.04
CA THR A 276 -31.22 -23.91 -65.48
C THR A 276 -31.04 -25.36 -65.94
N SER A 277 -32.15 -26.00 -66.25
CA SER A 277 -32.20 -27.28 -66.97
C SER A 277 -31.65 -27.08 -68.39
N GLN A 278 -30.58 -27.81 -68.74
CA GLN A 278 -30.16 -27.96 -70.13
C GLN A 278 -30.58 -29.33 -70.64
N ALA A 279 -31.49 -29.28 -71.62
CA ALA A 279 -31.96 -30.40 -72.38
C ALA A 279 -30.87 -30.94 -73.31
N PHE A 280 -30.85 -32.26 -73.36
CA PHE A 280 -30.26 -33.14 -74.37
C PHE A 280 -30.34 -32.57 -75.80
N ASN A 281 -29.22 -32.57 -76.52
CA ASN A 281 -29.25 -32.80 -77.96
C ASN A 281 -27.91 -33.38 -78.46
N ASP A 282 -28.07 -34.47 -79.21
CA ASP A 282 -27.07 -35.21 -79.97
C ASP A 282 -26.26 -34.33 -80.91
N ALA A 283 -24.96 -34.62 -81.05
CA ALA A 283 -24.39 -35.22 -82.26
C ALA A 283 -22.87 -34.97 -82.38
N SER A 284 -22.19 -36.03 -82.79
CA SER A 284 -21.12 -36.02 -83.81
C SER A 284 -19.65 -35.94 -83.37
N TRP A 285 -18.99 -37.10 -83.58
CA TRP A 285 -17.65 -37.28 -84.19
C TRP A 285 -16.40 -36.99 -83.34
N LEU A 286 -15.28 -37.72 -83.42
CA LEU A 286 -14.87 -39.07 -83.89
C LEU A 286 -13.34 -39.11 -83.67
N GLY A 287 -12.76 -40.29 -83.40
CA GLY A 287 -11.32 -40.57 -83.51
C GLY A 287 -10.62 -40.69 -82.15
N ALA A 288 -10.28 -41.90 -81.68
CA ALA A 288 -9.09 -42.69 -82.09
C ALA A 288 -7.78 -42.03 -81.61
N THR A 289 -6.79 -42.66 -80.98
CA THR A 289 -6.40 -44.06 -80.69
C THR A 289 -5.07 -43.99 -79.93
N GLY A 290 -4.82 -44.90 -78.97
CA GLY A 290 -3.51 -45.40 -78.48
C GLY A 290 -2.44 -44.38 -78.05
N ASP A 291 -1.36 -44.71 -77.35
CA ASP A 291 -0.89 -45.92 -76.68
C ASP A 291 0.28 -45.48 -75.77
N LEU A 292 0.45 -46.21 -74.66
CA LEU A 292 1.72 -46.61 -74.00
C LEU A 292 2.96 -45.67 -74.09
N THR A 293 3.39 -45.09 -72.96
CA THR A 293 4.45 -45.59 -72.04
C THR A 293 4.60 -44.64 -70.87
#